data_AF-A0A059X205-F1
#
_entry.id   AF-A0A059X205-F1
#
_cell.length_a   1.000
_cell.length_b   1.000
_cell.length_c   1.000
_cell.angle_alpha   90.00
_cell.angle_beta   90.00
_cell.angle_gamma   90.00
#
_symmetry.space_group_name_H-M   'P 1'
#
loop_
_entity.id
_entity.type
_entity.pdbx_description
1 polymer ?
#
loop_
_entity_poly.entity_id
_entity_poly.type
_entity_poly.pdbx_seq_one_letter_code
_entity_poly.pdbx_strand_id
1 'polypeptide(L)'
;FPKEVTDCPLCQAPLFYSKFLYGHLGHYRCEACKFERPRPGLEADRIEVGTSESTIHLMLHGANYAGLPLKLPGLFNAYNLLGSIAAGAWLDLPVTVLENAVSKYQSIFGRAERQVIDSKNVMILLIKNPIGAMEVLKVVAADPKKRLLIAINDNYADGRDISWLWDAPFELLAGGH
;
A
#
# COMPACT_ATOMS: atom_id res chain seq x y z
N PHE A 1 -1.77 -7.42 14.16
CA PHE A 1 -1.97 -6.39 13.12
C PHE A 1 -3.43 -6.38 12.71
N PRO A 2 -4.05 -5.20 12.60
CA PRO A 2 -5.45 -5.09 12.20
C PRO A 2 -5.69 -5.84 10.89
N LYS A 3 -6.73 -6.68 10.88
CA LYS A 3 -7.22 -7.41 9.72
C LYS A 3 -8.66 -6.99 9.50
N GLU A 4 -9.01 -6.74 8.25
CA GLU A 4 -10.40 -6.61 7.87
C GLU A 4 -11.05 -8.01 7.80
N VAL A 5 -12.33 -8.10 7.43
CA VAL A 5 -13.04 -9.38 7.34
C VAL A 5 -12.25 -10.38 6.46
N THR A 6 -11.85 -11.50 7.05
CA THR A 6 -11.10 -12.59 6.39
C THR A 6 -11.91 -13.87 6.26
N ASP A 7 -13.23 -13.78 6.34
CA ASP A 7 -14.14 -14.90 6.15
C ASP A 7 -14.44 -15.12 4.66
N CYS A 8 -14.66 -16.36 4.27
CA CYS A 8 -14.96 -16.71 2.90
C CYS A 8 -16.30 -16.10 2.48
N PRO A 9 -16.37 -15.32 1.38
CA PRO A 9 -17.62 -14.70 0.96
C PRO A 9 -18.67 -15.72 0.48
N LEU A 10 -18.27 -16.97 0.18
CA LEU A 10 -19.18 -18.02 -0.28
C LEU A 10 -19.75 -18.88 0.85
N CYS A 11 -18.93 -19.22 1.85
CA CYS A 11 -19.33 -20.18 2.90
C CYS A 11 -19.09 -19.70 4.34
N GLN A 12 -18.58 -18.49 4.52
CA GLN A 12 -18.28 -17.86 5.83
C GLN A 12 -17.23 -18.58 6.69
N ALA A 13 -16.63 -19.67 6.20
CA ALA A 13 -15.48 -20.27 6.87
C ALA A 13 -14.26 -19.34 6.78
N PRO A 14 -13.35 -19.36 7.77
CA PRO A 14 -12.13 -18.56 7.73
C PRO A 14 -11.27 -18.84 6.49
N LEU A 15 -10.70 -17.81 5.87
CA LEU A 15 -9.75 -17.96 4.77
C LEU A 15 -8.34 -18.28 5.29
N PHE A 16 -7.69 -19.25 4.65
CA PHE A 16 -6.26 -19.51 4.81
C PHE A 16 -5.48 -18.57 3.87
N TYR A 17 -4.43 -17.94 4.39
CA TYR A 17 -3.52 -17.09 3.61
C TYR A 17 -2.13 -17.71 3.56
N SER A 18 -1.66 -18.12 2.38
CA SER A 18 -0.26 -18.55 2.19
C SER A 18 0.71 -17.37 2.18
N LYS A 19 0.21 -16.19 1.82
CA LYS A 19 0.92 -14.91 1.92
C LYS A 19 -0.08 -13.81 2.27
N PHE A 20 0.08 -13.19 3.42
CA PHE A 20 -0.73 -12.03 3.82
C PHE A 20 0.04 -10.75 3.51
N LEU A 21 -0.61 -9.76 2.90
CA LEU A 21 0.03 -8.51 2.49
C LEU A 21 -0.40 -7.36 3.43
N TYR A 22 -1.64 -6.90 3.33
CA TYR A 22 -2.25 -5.93 4.24
C TYR A 22 -3.79 -5.96 4.14
N GLY A 23 -4.51 -5.46 5.15
CA GLY A 23 -5.98 -5.46 5.15
C GLY A 23 -6.57 -6.86 5.07
N HIS A 24 -7.22 -7.19 3.95
CA HIS A 24 -7.66 -8.55 3.60
C HIS A 24 -6.97 -9.08 2.32
N LEU A 25 -5.97 -8.36 1.81
CA LEU A 25 -5.25 -8.68 0.57
C LEU A 25 -4.11 -9.67 0.82
N GLY A 26 -4.00 -10.63 -0.08
CA GLY A 26 -3.00 -11.68 0.00
C GLY A 26 -3.37 -12.89 -0.86
N HIS A 27 -2.58 -13.94 -0.74
CA HIS A 27 -2.82 -15.21 -1.41
C HIS A 27 -3.71 -16.06 -0.52
N TYR A 28 -5.03 -15.92 -0.71
CA TYR A 28 -6.03 -16.62 0.08
C TYR A 28 -6.58 -17.86 -0.63
N ARG A 29 -7.03 -18.83 0.16
CA ARG A 29 -7.91 -19.94 -0.24
C ARG A 29 -8.83 -20.31 0.92
N CYS A 30 -10.04 -20.75 0.62
CA CYS A 30 -10.92 -21.36 1.59
C CYS A 30 -10.61 -22.86 1.66
N GLU A 31 -10.53 -23.42 2.87
CA GLU A 31 -10.33 -24.87 3.04
C GLU A 31 -11.65 -25.64 3.09
N ALA A 32 -12.78 -24.95 3.26
CA ALA A 32 -14.11 -25.53 3.34
C ALA A 32 -14.88 -25.51 2.01
N CYS A 33 -14.45 -24.71 1.03
CA CYS A 33 -15.08 -24.64 -0.29
C CYS A 33 -14.05 -24.28 -1.38
N LYS A 34 -14.51 -24.09 -2.63
CA LYS A 34 -13.64 -23.82 -3.79
C LYS A 34 -13.22 -22.35 -3.97
N PHE A 35 -13.54 -21.48 -3.02
CA PHE A 35 -13.18 -20.07 -3.12
C PHE A 35 -11.68 -19.88 -2.90
N GLU A 36 -10.98 -19.34 -3.90
CA GLU A 36 -9.56 -19.03 -3.81
C GLU A 36 -9.22 -17.82 -4.66
N ARG A 37 -8.04 -17.24 -4.41
CA ARG A 37 -7.55 -16.11 -5.20
C ARG A 37 -7.34 -16.55 -6.66
N PRO A 38 -7.99 -15.91 -7.64
CA PRO A 38 -7.76 -16.23 -9.04
C PRO A 38 -6.34 -15.84 -9.46
N ARG A 39 -5.82 -16.50 -10.50
CA ARG A 39 -4.57 -16.09 -11.15
C ARG A 39 -4.81 -14.80 -11.96
N PRO A 40 -4.16 -13.68 -11.64
CA PRO A 40 -4.38 -12.43 -12.37
C PRO A 40 -3.57 -12.40 -13.68
N GLY A 41 -4.03 -11.60 -14.66
CA GLY A 41 -3.27 -11.36 -15.90
C GLY A 41 -2.11 -10.36 -15.74
N LEU A 42 -2.11 -9.61 -14.64
CA LEU A 42 -1.06 -8.71 -14.19
C LEU A 42 -0.57 -9.15 -12.80
N GLU A 43 0.71 -9.43 -12.68
CA GLU A 43 1.35 -9.90 -11.44
C GLU A 43 2.55 -8.99 -11.12
N ALA A 44 2.68 -8.53 -9.88
CA ALA A 44 3.95 -7.96 -9.41
C ALA A 44 4.77 -9.08 -8.75
N ASP A 45 5.84 -9.50 -9.40
CA ASP A 45 6.71 -10.58 -8.91
C ASP A 45 7.62 -10.08 -7.78
N ARG A 46 8.07 -8.82 -7.87
CA ARG A 46 8.93 -8.19 -6.87
C ARG A 46 8.61 -6.72 -6.66
N ILE A 47 8.42 -6.35 -5.40
CA ILE A 47 8.21 -4.96 -4.98
C ILE A 47 9.26 -4.62 -3.93
N GLU A 48 10.11 -3.65 -4.24
CA GLU A 48 11.09 -3.10 -3.33
C GLU A 48 10.52 -1.80 -2.75
N VAL A 49 10.07 -1.84 -1.51
CA VAL A 49 9.47 -0.67 -0.85
C VAL A 49 10.56 0.11 -0.11
N GLY A 50 10.87 1.31 -0.59
CA GLY A 50 11.73 2.25 0.11
C GLY A 50 10.95 3.21 1.01
N THR A 51 11.69 4.04 1.74
CA THR A 51 11.11 5.06 2.67
C THR A 51 10.50 6.24 1.92
N SER A 52 10.93 6.48 0.68
CA SER A 52 10.49 7.62 -0.13
C SER A 52 9.92 7.19 -1.49
N GLU A 53 10.48 6.15 -2.08
CA GLU A 53 10.13 5.63 -3.39
C GLU A 53 10.18 4.11 -3.36
N SER A 54 9.51 3.48 -4.32
CA SER A 54 9.45 2.03 -4.47
C SER A 54 9.83 1.65 -5.89
N THR A 55 10.38 0.46 -6.06
CA THR A 55 10.67 -0.13 -7.37
C THR A 55 9.77 -1.34 -7.57
N ILE A 56 9.10 -1.40 -8.73
CA ILE A 56 8.18 -2.49 -9.06
C ILE A 56 8.72 -3.27 -10.26
N HIS A 57 8.75 -4.58 -10.11
CA HIS A 57 8.88 -5.54 -11.19
C HIS A 57 7.52 -6.22 -11.36
N LEU A 58 7.06 -6.32 -12.60
CA LEU A 58 5.77 -6.91 -12.91
C LEU A 58 5.79 -7.73 -14.20
N MET A 59 4.83 -8.64 -14.29
CA MET A 59 4.50 -9.39 -15.48
C MET A 59 3.09 -9.01 -15.94
N LEU A 60 2.95 -8.61 -17.20
CA LEU A 60 1.67 -8.34 -17.84
C LEU A 60 1.52 -9.28 -19.04
N HIS A 61 0.53 -10.17 -18.98
CA HIS A 61 0.27 -11.18 -20.03
C HIS A 61 1.51 -12.01 -20.43
N GLY A 62 2.38 -12.30 -19.46
CA GLY A 62 3.62 -13.07 -19.66
C GLY A 62 4.84 -12.26 -20.10
N ALA A 63 4.68 -10.97 -20.45
CA ALA A 63 5.80 -10.06 -20.71
C ALA A 63 6.31 -9.46 -19.39
N ASN A 64 7.63 -9.41 -19.24
CA ASN A 64 8.31 -8.89 -18.04
C ASN A 64 8.64 -7.41 -18.18
N TYR A 65 8.32 -6.63 -17.15
CA TYR A 65 8.62 -5.22 -17.02
C TYR A 65 9.34 -4.99 -15.68
N ALA A 66 10.63 -4.71 -15.76
CA ALA A 66 11.49 -4.61 -14.59
C ALA A 66 11.84 -3.16 -14.26
N GLY A 67 11.87 -2.83 -12.97
CA GLY A 67 12.45 -1.59 -12.48
C GLY A 67 11.57 -0.36 -12.69
N LEU A 68 10.25 -0.52 -12.73
CA LEU A 68 9.32 0.61 -12.85
C LEU A 68 9.40 1.46 -11.58
N PRO A 69 9.76 2.75 -11.70
CA PRO A 69 9.91 3.62 -10.54
C PRO A 69 8.53 4.12 -10.08
N LEU A 70 8.25 3.97 -8.79
CA LEU A 70 7.10 4.56 -8.13
C LEU A 70 7.62 5.58 -7.11
N LYS A 71 7.40 6.88 -7.37
CA LYS A 71 7.83 7.98 -6.48
C LYS A 71 6.99 8.11 -5.20
N LEU A 72 6.50 6.99 -4.69
CA LEU A 72 5.72 6.86 -3.48
C LEU A 72 6.20 5.64 -2.68
N PRO A 73 6.26 5.73 -1.35
CA PRO A 73 6.52 4.59 -0.50
C PRO A 73 5.22 3.79 -0.26
N GLY A 74 5.37 2.62 0.34
CA GLY A 74 4.27 1.80 0.86
C GLY A 74 3.68 0.83 -0.16
N LEU A 75 3.37 -0.38 0.32
CA LEU A 75 2.84 -1.47 -0.50
C LEU A 75 1.47 -1.13 -1.10
N PHE A 76 0.64 -0.36 -0.40
CA PHE A 76 -0.65 0.09 -0.91
C PHE A 76 -0.54 0.94 -2.19
N ASN A 77 0.53 1.74 -2.34
CA ASN A 77 0.72 2.53 -3.56
C ASN A 77 1.17 1.66 -4.74
N ALA A 78 1.86 0.55 -4.48
CA ALA A 78 2.11 -0.45 -5.51
C ALA A 78 0.80 -1.06 -6.02
N TYR A 79 -0.16 -1.35 -5.15
CA TYR A 79 -1.51 -1.78 -5.56
C TYR A 79 -2.25 -0.72 -6.40
N ASN A 80 -2.19 0.56 -6.01
CA ASN A 80 -2.77 1.65 -6.80
C ASN A 80 -2.16 1.74 -8.20
N LEU A 81 -0.85 1.59 -8.30
CA LEU A 81 -0.14 1.57 -9.56
C LEU A 81 -0.54 0.34 -10.41
N LEU A 82 -0.54 -0.85 -9.83
CA LEU A 82 -0.97 -2.07 -10.54
C LEU A 82 -2.42 -1.97 -11.04
N GLY A 83 -3.33 -1.41 -10.25
CA GLY A 83 -4.70 -1.14 -10.69
C GLY A 83 -4.75 -0.18 -11.89
N SER A 84 -3.90 0.85 -11.89
CA SER A 84 -3.80 1.81 -13.00
C SER A 84 -3.22 1.18 -14.27
N ILE A 85 -2.20 0.32 -14.12
CA ILE A 85 -1.61 -0.45 -15.23
C ILE A 85 -2.61 -1.45 -15.77
N ALA A 86 -3.34 -2.17 -14.91
CA ALA A 86 -4.38 -3.11 -15.31
C ALA A 86 -5.49 -2.42 -16.10
N ALA A 87 -5.95 -1.25 -15.65
CA ALA A 87 -6.95 -0.45 -16.36
C ALA A 87 -6.42 0.02 -17.72
N GLY A 88 -5.18 0.52 -17.79
CA GLY A 88 -4.57 0.94 -19.05
C GLY A 88 -4.37 -0.22 -20.03
N ALA A 89 -3.97 -1.40 -19.54
CA ALA A 89 -3.85 -2.60 -20.35
C ALA A 89 -5.21 -3.11 -20.85
N TRP A 90 -6.26 -3.01 -20.03
CA TRP A 90 -7.63 -3.34 -20.43
C TRP A 90 -8.18 -2.40 -21.52
N LEU A 91 -7.67 -1.16 -21.59
CA LEU A 91 -7.98 -0.18 -22.63
C LEU A 91 -7.04 -0.27 -23.85
N ASP A 92 -6.25 -1.34 -23.97
CA ASP A 92 -5.29 -1.55 -25.05
C ASP A 92 -4.27 -0.41 -25.22
N LEU A 93 -3.91 0.28 -24.13
CA LEU A 93 -2.87 1.30 -24.19
C LEU A 93 -1.50 0.65 -24.45
N PRO A 94 -0.67 1.22 -25.35
CA PRO A 94 0.68 0.73 -25.55
C PRO A 94 1.47 0.76 -24.25
N VAL A 95 2.29 -0.26 -24.01
CA VAL A 95 3.04 -0.33 -22.75
C VAL A 95 3.99 0.84 -22.56
N THR A 96 4.52 1.38 -23.64
CA THR A 96 5.36 2.59 -23.63
C THR A 96 4.61 3.80 -23.09
N VAL A 97 3.29 3.89 -23.29
CA VAL A 97 2.44 4.94 -22.70
C VAL A 97 2.35 4.73 -21.18
N LEU A 98 2.17 3.48 -20.74
CA LEU A 98 2.11 3.14 -19.31
C LEU A 98 3.45 3.46 -18.61
N GLU A 99 4.58 3.02 -19.17
CA GLU A 99 5.91 3.30 -18.64
C GLU A 99 6.21 4.81 -18.56
N ASN A 100 5.85 5.55 -19.61
CA ASN A 100 5.98 7.01 -19.63
C ASN A 100 5.08 7.69 -18.60
N ALA A 101 3.85 7.21 -18.39
CA ALA A 101 2.95 7.76 -17.39
C ALA A 101 3.48 7.53 -15.97
N VAL A 102 3.98 6.32 -15.69
CA VAL A 102 4.53 5.94 -14.39
C VAL A 102 5.79 6.74 -14.05
N SER A 103 6.73 6.86 -14.99
CA SER A 103 7.96 7.62 -14.77
C SER A 103 7.74 9.13 -14.55
N LYS A 104 6.71 9.69 -15.20
CA LYS A 104 6.32 11.11 -15.06
C LYS A 104 5.43 11.39 -13.87
N TYR A 105 4.83 10.36 -13.26
CA TYR A 105 3.97 10.54 -12.10
C TYR A 105 4.71 11.27 -10.98
N GLN A 106 4.02 12.23 -10.37
CA GLN A 106 4.42 12.92 -9.17
C GLN A 106 3.26 12.82 -8.17
N SER A 107 3.59 12.77 -6.88
CA SER A 107 2.56 12.72 -5.86
C SER A 107 1.73 13.99 -5.88
N ILE A 108 0.42 13.81 -5.80
CA ILE A 108 -0.51 14.89 -5.50
C ILE A 108 -0.49 15.20 -3.99
N PHE A 109 -0.92 16.40 -3.62
CA PHE A 109 -1.03 16.86 -2.23
C PHE A 109 -1.60 15.79 -1.29
N GLY A 110 -0.98 15.63 -0.11
CA GLY A 110 -1.41 14.67 0.92
C GLY A 110 -1.02 13.21 0.72
N ARG A 111 -0.31 12.82 -0.36
CA ARG A 111 0.21 11.45 -0.55
C ARG A 111 1.73 11.39 -0.48
N ALA A 112 2.28 11.12 0.70
CA ALA A 112 3.72 11.18 0.94
C ALA A 112 4.32 12.48 0.39
N GLU A 113 3.64 13.58 0.71
CA GLU A 113 3.99 14.90 0.22
C GLU A 113 5.32 15.33 0.82
N ARG A 114 6.23 15.81 -0.02
CA ARG A 114 7.56 16.23 0.39
C ARG A 114 7.66 17.75 0.31
N GLN A 115 8.08 18.36 1.41
CA GLN A 115 8.30 19.79 1.49
C GLN A 115 9.65 20.08 2.15
N VAL A 116 10.20 21.27 1.87
CA VAL A 116 11.36 21.79 2.59
C VAL A 116 10.88 22.91 3.50
N ILE A 117 10.98 22.71 4.82
CA ILE A 117 10.60 23.68 5.84
C ILE A 117 11.85 23.99 6.66
N ASP A 118 12.26 25.26 6.72
CA ASP A 118 13.48 25.70 7.42
C ASP A 118 14.73 24.86 7.09
N SER A 119 14.93 24.60 5.78
CA SER A 119 16.00 23.75 5.25
C SER A 119 15.98 22.29 5.74
N LYS A 120 14.85 21.80 6.27
CA LYS A 120 14.62 20.40 6.62
C LYS A 120 13.68 19.75 5.62
N ASN A 121 14.03 18.54 5.18
CA ASN A 121 13.12 17.72 4.40
C ASN A 121 12.03 17.16 5.32
N VAL A 122 10.79 17.50 5.02
CA VAL A 122 9.60 17.04 5.73
C VAL A 122 8.78 16.18 4.79
N MET A 123 8.37 15.00 5.26
CA MET A 123 7.43 14.14 4.55
C MET A 123 6.12 14.09 5.34
N ILE A 124 5.02 14.45 4.69
CA ILE A 124 3.68 14.46 5.26
C ILE A 124 2.95 13.19 4.79
N LEU A 125 2.53 12.37 5.75
CA LEU A 125 1.82 11.11 5.53
C LEU A 125 0.46 11.17 6.20
N LEU A 126 -0.60 10.99 5.42
CA LEU A 126 -1.98 10.98 5.91
C LEU A 126 -2.34 9.62 6.51
N ILE A 127 -2.92 9.63 7.71
CA ILE A 127 -3.54 8.47 8.36
C ILE A 127 -5.01 8.78 8.66
N LYS A 128 -5.91 7.84 8.39
CA LYS A 128 -7.36 8.03 8.58
C LYS A 128 -8.09 6.82 9.18
N ASN A 129 -7.44 5.67 9.26
CA ASN A 129 -8.01 4.44 9.77
C ASN A 129 -6.87 3.49 10.18
N PRO A 130 -7.16 2.39 10.91
CA PRO A 130 -6.12 1.52 11.47
C PRO A 130 -5.21 0.89 10.41
N ILE A 131 -5.76 0.44 9.28
CA ILE A 131 -4.99 -0.18 8.19
C ILE A 131 -4.08 0.84 7.51
N GLY A 132 -4.60 2.02 7.19
CA GLY A 132 -3.83 3.11 6.58
C GLY A 132 -2.72 3.60 7.51
N ALA A 133 -3.01 3.72 8.81
CA ALA A 133 -2.00 4.03 9.81
C ALA A 133 -0.92 2.95 9.89
N MET A 134 -1.29 1.67 9.95
CA MET A 134 -0.32 0.57 9.93
C MET A 134 0.64 0.65 8.73
N GLU A 135 0.13 0.91 7.53
CA GLU A 135 0.98 1.01 6.34
C GLU A 135 1.91 2.24 6.37
N VAL A 136 1.43 3.38 6.88
CA VAL A 136 2.27 4.57 7.12
C VAL A 136 3.34 4.28 8.18
N LEU A 137 2.96 3.64 9.27
CA LEU A 137 3.86 3.32 10.38
C LEU A 137 4.98 2.37 9.95
N LYS A 138 4.72 1.41 9.06
CA LYS A 138 5.79 0.57 8.46
C LYS A 138 6.82 1.39 7.69
N VAL A 139 6.37 2.37 6.90
CA VAL A 139 7.26 3.27 6.14
C VAL A 139 8.11 4.11 7.09
N VAL A 140 7.49 4.70 8.11
CA VAL A 140 8.20 5.50 9.12
C VAL A 140 9.16 4.63 9.92
N ALA A 141 8.74 3.44 10.38
CA ALA A 141 9.56 2.51 11.15
C ALA A 141 10.85 2.12 10.40
N ALA A 142 10.80 1.97 9.08
CA ALA A 142 11.94 1.67 8.23
C ALA A 142 12.98 2.79 8.11
N ASP A 143 12.65 4.05 8.43
CA ASP A 143 13.60 5.16 8.43
C ASP A 143 14.34 5.25 9.79
N PRO A 144 15.64 4.94 9.88
CA PRO A 144 16.38 5.02 11.14
C PRO A 144 16.67 6.45 11.62
N LYS A 145 16.51 7.47 10.76
CA LYS A 145 16.81 8.88 11.07
C LYS A 145 15.54 9.71 11.31
N LYS A 146 14.38 9.05 11.37
CA LYS A 146 13.08 9.70 11.53
C LYS A 146 13.03 10.66 12.72
N ARG A 147 12.41 11.81 12.51
CA ARG A 147 11.82 12.66 13.56
C ARG A 147 10.34 12.72 13.28
N LEU A 148 9.52 12.42 14.28
CA LEU A 148 8.10 12.19 14.08
C LEU A 148 7.27 13.26 14.79
N LEU A 149 6.27 13.77 14.08
CA LEU A 149 5.14 14.50 14.61
C LEU A 149 3.88 13.77 14.17
N ILE A 150 3.01 13.41 15.10
CA ILE A 150 1.68 12.88 14.82
C ILE A 150 0.68 13.97 15.20
N ALA A 151 -0.09 14.44 14.23
CA ALA A 151 -1.17 15.41 14.44
C ALA A 151 -2.50 14.71 14.20
N ILE A 152 -3.34 14.65 15.23
CA ILE A 152 -4.68 14.05 15.18
C ILE A 152 -5.71 15.17 15.33
N ASN A 153 -6.78 15.06 14.54
CA ASN A 153 -7.95 15.92 14.62
C ASN A 153 -9.19 15.03 14.76
N ASP A 154 -10.25 15.54 15.39
CA ASP A 154 -11.53 14.85 15.58
C ASP A 154 -12.67 15.60 14.88
N ASN A 155 -12.37 16.31 13.79
CA ASN A 155 -13.35 17.03 13.00
C ASN A 155 -14.25 16.07 12.20
N TYR A 156 -15.35 16.59 11.65
CA TYR A 156 -16.31 15.78 10.90
C TYR A 156 -15.68 14.99 9.73
N ALA A 157 -14.70 15.58 9.02
CA ALA A 157 -14.01 14.93 7.91
C ALA A 157 -13.01 13.83 8.33
N ASP A 158 -12.65 13.81 9.62
CA ASP A 158 -11.65 12.91 10.19
C ASP A 158 -12.30 11.79 11.03
N GLY A 159 -13.50 12.05 11.53
CA GLY A 159 -14.23 11.18 12.45
C GLY A 159 -14.21 11.76 13.86
N ARG A 160 -15.40 11.87 14.48
CA ARG A 160 -15.52 12.32 15.88
C ARG A 160 -15.03 11.27 16.88
N ASP A 161 -15.08 9.99 16.48
CA ASP A 161 -14.56 8.90 17.28
C ASP A 161 -13.12 8.57 16.86
N ILE A 162 -12.19 8.86 17.75
CA ILE A 162 -10.76 8.62 17.57
C ILE A 162 -10.30 7.26 18.15
N SER A 163 -11.24 6.40 18.57
CA SER A 163 -10.93 5.09 19.15
C SER A 163 -10.14 4.18 18.21
N TRP A 164 -10.26 4.38 16.89
CA TRP A 164 -9.51 3.66 15.87
C TRP A 164 -7.99 3.74 16.08
N LEU A 165 -7.49 4.77 16.79
CA LEU A 165 -6.08 4.89 17.12
C LEU A 165 -5.56 3.72 17.97
N TRP A 166 -6.42 3.11 18.80
CA TRP A 166 -6.07 1.93 19.61
C TRP A 166 -5.96 0.65 18.79
N ASP A 167 -6.60 0.59 17.62
CA ASP A 167 -6.49 -0.53 16.68
C ASP A 167 -5.29 -0.40 15.73
N ALA A 168 -4.69 0.79 15.66
CA ALA A 168 -3.51 1.07 14.86
C ALA A 168 -2.22 0.68 15.62
N PRO A 169 -1.29 -0.06 15.00
CA PRO A 169 -0.14 -0.64 15.68
C PRO A 169 1.01 0.37 15.86
N PHE A 170 0.79 1.43 16.64
CA PHE A 170 1.81 2.46 16.92
C PHE A 170 3.05 1.90 17.63
N GLU A 171 2.96 0.70 18.23
CA GLU A 171 4.09 -0.03 18.81
C GLU A 171 5.22 -0.29 17.80
N LEU A 172 4.91 -0.30 16.49
CA LEU A 172 5.93 -0.36 15.43
C LEU A 172 6.97 0.77 15.50
N LEU A 173 6.66 1.88 16.17
CA LEU A 173 7.56 3.02 16.32
C LEU A 173 8.60 2.84 17.43
N ALA A 174 8.37 1.93 18.38
CA ALA A 174 9.25 1.76 19.54
C ALA A 174 10.64 1.21 19.18
N GLY A 175 10.84 0.72 17.94
CA GLY A 175 12.02 -0.03 17.55
C GLY A 175 11.92 -1.47 18.06
N GLY A 176 12.32 -2.44 17.24
CA GLY A 176 12.23 -3.86 17.61
C GLY A 176 13.01 -4.18 18.88
N HIS A 177 12.39 -4.95 19.78
CA HIS A 177 13.11 -5.98 20.52
C HIS A 177 13.45 -7.14 19.57
#